data_AF-A0A351D1A1-F1
#
_entry.id   AF-A0A351D1A1-F1
#
_cell.length_a   1.000
_cell.length_b   1.000
_cell.length_c   1.000
_cell.angle_alpha   90.00
_cell.angle_beta   90.00
_cell.angle_gamma   90.00
#
_symmetry.space_group_name_H-M   'P 1'
#
loop_
_entity.id
_entity.type
_entity.pdbx_description
1 polymer ?
#
loop_
_entity_poly.entity_id
_entity_poly.type
_entity_poly.pdbx_seq_one_letter_code
_entity_poly.pdbx_strand_id
1 'polypeptide(L)'
;VGAISVHGVVGLLGLLLVPLTNDGSSFTGQLIGAATIFGWVFITSSIVWLLIKVTIGIRISEEEEYAGADIAECGLEAYPEFTSGQ
;
A
#
# COMPACT_ATOMS: atom_id res chain seq x y z
N VAL A 1 1.44 -7.05 -5.04
CA VAL A 1 0.30 -6.99 -4.08
C VAL A 1 -0.88 -6.27 -4.72
N GLY A 2 -2.12 -6.70 -4.47
CA GLY A 2 -3.35 -6.16 -5.09
C GLY A 2 -3.95 -4.92 -4.43
N ALA A 3 -3.17 -4.18 -3.62
CA ALA A 3 -3.68 -3.12 -2.76
C ALA A 3 -4.41 -2.00 -3.53
N ILE A 4 -3.83 -1.52 -4.64
CA ILE A 4 -4.45 -0.47 -5.47
C ILE A 4 -5.71 -0.99 -6.15
N SER A 5 -5.69 -2.23 -6.66
CA SER A 5 -6.83 -2.83 -7.35
C SER A 5 -8.01 -3.02 -6.39
N VAL A 6 -7.81 -3.72 -5.27
CA VAL A 6 -8.91 -4.07 -4.35
C VAL A 6 -9.33 -2.88 -3.49
N HIS A 7 -8.42 -2.03 -3.02
CA HIS A 7 -8.78 -0.95 -2.11
C HIS A 7 -8.95 0.39 -2.82
N GLY A 8 -8.08 0.72 -3.79
CA GLY A 8 -8.18 1.96 -4.55
C GLY A 8 -9.34 1.96 -5.53
N VAL A 9 -9.34 1.01 -6.48
CA VAL A 9 -10.35 0.97 -7.56
C VAL A 9 -11.72 0.59 -7.04
N VAL A 10 -11.84 -0.52 -6.30
CA VAL A 10 -13.15 -0.94 -5.76
C VAL A 10 -13.64 0.00 -4.67
N GLY A 11 -12.75 0.59 -3.86
CA GLY A 11 -13.13 1.61 -2.88
C GLY A 11 -13.74 2.85 -3.54
N LEU A 12 -13.14 3.34 -4.63
CA LEU A 12 -13.70 4.46 -5.40
C LEU A 12 -15.04 4.09 -6.05
N LEU A 13 -15.16 2.89 -6.63
CA LEU A 13 -16.42 2.40 -7.18
C LEU A 13 -17.52 2.39 -6.10
N GLY A 14 -17.24 1.86 -4.91
CA GLY A 14 -18.18 1.85 -3.79
C GLY A 14 -18.66 3.25 -3.41
N LEU A 15 -17.72 4.21 -3.33
CA LEU A 15 -17.98 5.63 -3.08
C LEU A 15 -18.95 6.24 -4.11
N LEU A 16 -18.78 5.90 -5.39
CA LEU A 16 -19.64 6.38 -6.47
C LEU A 16 -21.03 5.72 -6.50
N LEU A 17 -21.20 4.55 -5.87
CA LEU A 17 -22.52 3.91 -5.77
C LEU A 17 -23.37 4.48 -4.61
N VAL A 18 -22.77 5.18 -3.64
CA VAL A 18 -23.51 5.73 -2.47
C VAL A 18 -24.68 6.65 -2.87
N PRO A 19 -24.55 7.59 -3.83
CA PRO A 19 -25.67 8.43 -4.25
C PRO A 19 -26.82 7.70 -4.94
N LEU A 20 -26.64 6.42 -5.32
CA LEU A 20 -27.71 5.59 -5.89
C LEU A 20 -28.58 4.94 -4.82
N THR A 21 -28.12 4.90 -3.57
CA THR A 21 -28.79 4.19 -2.47
C THR A 21 -29.09 5.10 -1.27
N ASN A 22 -28.64 6.35 -1.29
CA ASN A 22 -28.80 7.32 -0.22
C ASN A 22 -29.07 8.73 -0.77
N ASP A 23 -30.33 9.17 -0.68
CA ASP A 23 -30.81 10.49 -1.11
C ASP A 23 -30.16 11.66 -0.36
N GLY A 24 -29.55 11.42 0.80
CA GLY A 24 -28.80 12.42 1.56
C GLY A 24 -27.38 12.67 1.04
N SER A 25 -26.97 12.00 -0.03
CA SER A 25 -25.61 12.08 -0.58
C SER A 25 -25.61 12.54 -2.04
N SER A 26 -24.48 13.11 -2.49
CA SER A 26 -24.31 13.59 -3.86
C SER A 26 -23.01 13.11 -4.47
N PHE A 27 -23.01 12.86 -5.78
CA PHE A 27 -21.79 12.48 -6.52
C PHE A 27 -20.66 13.49 -6.34
N THR A 28 -20.99 14.79 -6.37
CA THR A 28 -20.01 15.86 -6.15
C THR A 28 -19.40 15.79 -4.75
N GLY A 29 -20.21 15.56 -3.71
CA GLY A 29 -19.71 15.38 -2.34
C GLY A 29 -18.77 14.18 -2.22
N GLN A 30 -19.14 13.05 -2.82
CA GLN A 30 -18.31 11.84 -2.83
C GLN A 30 -16.97 12.05 -3.55
N LEU A 31 -16.98 12.70 -4.72
CA LEU A 31 -15.77 13.01 -5.47
C LEU A 31 -14.84 13.99 -4.76
N ILE A 32 -15.39 15.05 -4.13
CA ILE A 32 -14.61 16.00 -3.33
C ILE A 32 -13.99 15.30 -2.12
N GLY A 33 -14.75 14.45 -1.43
CA GLY A 33 -14.25 13.65 -0.31
C GLY A 33 -13.13 12.70 -0.74
N ALA A 34 -13.33 11.96 -1.84
CA ALA A 34 -12.33 11.07 -2.40
C ALA A 34 -11.04 11.81 -2.78
N ALA A 35 -11.15 12.95 -3.49
CA ALA A 35 -10.01 13.79 -3.85
C ALA A 35 -9.28 14.36 -2.63
N THR A 36 -10.03 14.75 -1.59
CA THR A 36 -9.47 15.27 -0.33
C THR A 36 -8.66 14.19 0.39
N ILE A 37 -9.23 13.00 0.55
CA ILE A 37 -8.56 11.85 1.19
C ILE A 37 -7.33 11.45 0.38
N PHE A 38 -7.47 11.31 -0.95
CA PHE A 38 -6.36 10.96 -1.82
C PHE A 38 -5.23 11.99 -1.74
N GLY A 39 -5.55 13.28 -1.88
CA GLY A 39 -4.58 14.36 -1.81
C GLY A 39 -3.84 14.39 -0.47
N TRP A 40 -4.58 14.32 0.64
CA TRP A 40 -4.00 14.27 1.98
C TRP A 40 -3.08 13.06 2.14
N VAL A 41 -3.62 11.84 1.97
CA VAL A 41 -2.88 10.60 2.24
C VAL A 41 -1.69 10.46 1.30
N PHE A 42 -1.83 10.77 0.01
CA PHE A 42 -0.73 10.68 -0.95
C PHE A 42 0.40 11.63 -0.56
N ILE A 43 0.10 12.91 -0.33
CA ILE A 43 1.13 13.91 0.01
C ILE A 43 1.80 13.57 1.34
N THR A 44 1.04 13.31 2.40
CA THR A 44 1.62 13.03 3.73
C THR A 44 2.42 11.74 3.71
N SER A 45 1.91 10.69 3.05
CA SER A 45 2.64 9.43 2.94
C SER A 45 3.91 9.61 2.11
N SER A 46 3.86 10.33 0.99
CA SER A 46 5.06 10.61 0.20
C SER A 46 6.12 11.34 1.01
N ILE A 47 5.74 12.34 1.82
CA ILE A 47 6.66 13.03 2.72
C ILE A 47 7.28 12.04 3.72
N VAL A 48 6.45 11.25 4.42
CA VAL A 48 6.94 10.27 5.40
C VAL A 48 7.87 9.25 4.76
N TRP A 49 7.49 8.65 3.64
CA TRP A 49 8.30 7.66 2.95
C TRP A 49 9.62 8.24 2.44
N LEU A 50 9.62 9.48 1.93
CA LEU A 50 10.85 10.17 1.52
C LEU A 50 11.77 10.46 2.71
N LEU A 51 11.22 10.90 3.84
CA LEU A 51 11.99 11.13 5.06
C LEU A 51 12.63 9.85 5.58
N ILE A 52 11.87 8.75 5.64
CA ILE A 52 12.41 7.44 6.04
C ILE A 52 13.51 7.02 5.05
N LYS A 53 13.29 7.21 3.74
CA LYS A 53 14.24 6.84 2.69
C LYS A 53 15.59 7.54 2.85
N VAL A 54 15.61 8.82 3.21
CA VAL A 54 16.86 9.60 3.33
C VAL A 54 17.52 9.53 4.70
N THR A 55 16.80 9.07 5.74
CA THR A 55 17.33 9.01 7.10
C THR A 55 17.85 7.63 7.47
N ILE A 56 17.01 6.59 7.34
CA ILE A 56 17.34 5.22 7.75
C ILE A 56 17.26 4.21 6.60
N GLY A 57 16.68 4.58 5.46
CA GLY A 57 16.40 3.68 4.35
C GLY A 57 15.03 2.99 4.48
N ILE A 58 14.42 2.67 3.33
CA ILE A 58 13.09 2.02 3.24
C ILE A 58 13.14 0.62 2.63
N ARG A 59 14.32 0.17 2.20
CA ARG A 59 14.56 -1.13 1.57
C ARG A 59 15.91 -1.65 2.02
N ILE A 60 16.01 -2.97 2.16
CA ILE A 60 17.26 -3.71 2.29
C ILE A 60 18.13 -3.52 1.02
N SER A 61 19.41 -3.88 1.10
CA SER A 61 20.32 -3.82 -0.05
C SER A 61 19.90 -4.80 -1.16
N GLU A 62 20.36 -4.57 -2.39
CA GLU A 62 20.09 -5.49 -3.51
C GLU A 62 20.65 -6.91 -3.26
N GLU A 63 21.78 -7.02 -2.56
CA GLU A 63 22.36 -8.30 -2.16
C GLU A 63 21.46 -9.03 -1.15
N GLU A 64 20.98 -8.33 -0.13
CA GLU A 64 20.05 -8.89 0.87
C GLU A 64 18.69 -9.23 0.26
N GLU A 65 18.19 -8.43 -0.69
CA GLU A 65 16.96 -8.72 -1.43
C GLU A 65 17.11 -9.99 -2.28
N TYR A 66 18.28 -10.20 -2.89
CA TYR A 66 18.58 -11.42 -3.64
C TYR A 66 18.73 -12.65 -2.74
N ALA A 67 19.36 -12.50 -1.58
CA ALA A 67 19.51 -13.57 -0.59
C ALA A 67 18.15 -13.94 0.06
N GLY A 68 17.21 -13.00 0.12
CA GLY A 68 15.90 -13.15 0.73
C GLY A 68 15.82 -12.44 2.07
N ALA A 69 14.73 -11.66 2.25
CA ALA A 69 14.52 -10.84 3.44
C ALA A 69 14.48 -11.66 4.74
N ASP A 70 13.98 -12.89 4.70
CA ASP A 70 13.95 -13.76 5.88
C ASP A 70 15.37 -14.06 6.40
N ILE A 71 16.33 -14.33 5.51
CA ILE A 71 17.74 -14.56 5.87
C ILE A 71 18.37 -13.26 6.36
N ALA A 72 18.14 -12.16 5.64
CA ALA A 72 18.76 -10.87 5.94
C ALA A 72 18.25 -10.24 7.26
N GLU A 73 16.95 -10.35 7.55
CA GLU A 73 16.31 -9.68 8.70
C GLU A 73 16.11 -10.63 9.89
N CYS A 74 15.77 -11.89 9.64
CA CYS A 74 15.45 -12.87 10.69
C CYS A 74 16.57 -13.90 10.93
N GLY A 75 17.57 -14.00 10.05
CA GLY A 75 18.68 -14.96 10.16
C GLY A 75 18.28 -16.41 9.94
N LEU A 76 17.11 -16.66 9.36
CA LEU A 76 16.53 -17.98 9.12
C LEU A 76 15.68 -17.96 7.85
N GLU A 77 15.55 -19.11 7.18
CA GLU A 77 14.53 -19.26 6.13
C GLU A 77 13.16 -19.45 6.80
N ALA A 78 12.10 -18.81 6.29
CA ALA A 78 10.76 -18.97 6.87
C ALA A 78 10.22 -20.41 6.72
N TYR A 79 10.71 -21.15 5.73
CA TYR A 79 10.19 -22.46 5.31
C TYR A 79 11.35 -23.41 4.89
N PRO A 80 12.29 -23.73 5.79
CA PRO A 80 13.50 -24.51 5.48
C PRO A 80 13.19 -25.95 5.03
N GLU A 81 12.03 -26.48 5.41
CA GLU A 81 11.56 -27.80 4.99
C GLU A 81 11.19 -27.88 3.49
N PHE A 82 11.07 -26.74 2.82
CA PHE A 82 10.76 -26.66 1.39
C PHE A 82 11.98 -26.31 0.52
N THR A 83 13.15 -26.07 1.12
CA THR A 83 14.38 -25.72 0.38
C THR A 83 15.25 -26.92 0.01
N SER A 84 14.90 -28.13 0.49
CA SER A 84 15.51 -29.40 0.06
C SER A 84 15.02 -29.83 -1.33
N GLY A 85 15.53 -29.13 -2.35
CA GLY A 85 15.45 -29.48 -3.78
C GLY A 85 16.81 -29.35 -4.48
N GLN A 86 17.89 -29.24 -3.71
CA GLN A 86 19.26 -29.63 -4.09
C GLN A 86 19.61 -30.95 -3.39
#